data_AF-X1DML5-F1
#
_entry.id   AF-X1DML5-F1
#
_cell.length_a   1.000
_cell.length_b   1.000
_cell.length_c   1.000
_cell.angle_alpha   90.00
_cell.angle_beta   90.00
_cell.angle_gamma   90.00
#
_symmetry.space_group_name_H-M   'P 1'
#
loop_
_entity.id
_entity.type
_entity.pdbx_description
1 polymer ?
#
loop_
_entity_poly.entity_id
_entity_poly.type
_entity_poly.pdbx_seq_one_letter_code
_entity_poly.pdbx_strand_id
1 'polypeptide(L)'
;MGDISLYLSEIIWKSHESCFIDSFLAVILIQAIDIGLLSKEELHFSNDDLVWKKIISSDDILIKKYQNLLKNRNVLYMLGDINTHDFLIKTKFYGKNPTIKQKDGSLKLLSEVNEEFKRNFLKVKKRNDDGWPVIILGKLRTRDEYFKTLFY
;
A
#
# COMPACT_ATOMS: atom_id res chain seq x y z
N MET A 1 21.56 3.89 -8.30
CA MET A 1 20.35 3.36 -8.98
C MET A 1 19.70 2.22 -8.21
N GLY A 2 20.45 1.24 -7.70
CA GLY A 2 19.88 0.16 -6.86
C GLY A 2 19.12 0.67 -5.64
N ASP A 3 19.68 1.63 -4.90
CA ASP A 3 19.05 2.15 -3.67
C ASP A 3 17.73 2.88 -3.94
N ILE A 4 17.60 3.55 -5.09
CA ILE A 4 16.33 4.18 -5.52
C ILE A 4 15.27 3.10 -5.72
N SER A 5 15.62 1.98 -6.38
CA SER A 5 14.67 0.89 -6.58
C SER A 5 14.22 0.26 -5.26
N LEU A 6 15.12 0.16 -4.27
CA LEU A 6 14.78 -0.33 -2.93
C LEU A 6 13.83 0.63 -2.21
N TYR A 7 14.17 1.93 -2.20
CA TYR A 7 13.34 2.97 -1.60
C TYR A 7 11.93 3.00 -2.21
N LEU A 8 11.83 2.97 -3.55
CA LEU A 8 10.54 2.95 -4.24
C LEU A 8 9.72 1.71 -3.89
N SER A 9 10.37 0.54 -3.78
CA SER A 9 9.68 -0.69 -3.42
C SER A 9 9.19 -0.72 -1.97
N GLU A 10 9.90 -0.09 -1.04
CA GLU A 10 9.56 -0.10 0.39
C GLU A 10 8.55 1.00 0.74
N ILE A 11 8.76 2.21 0.21
CA ILE A 11 8.09 3.42 0.69
C ILE A 11 6.99 3.92 -0.27
N ILE A 12 7.11 3.67 -1.58
CA ILE A 12 6.23 4.32 -2.58
C ILE A 12 5.22 3.35 -3.19
N TRP A 13 5.67 2.29 -3.85
CA TRP A 13 4.76 1.51 -4.70
C TRP A 13 3.80 0.61 -3.93
N LYS A 14 4.26 0.03 -2.83
CA LYS A 14 3.47 -0.85 -1.96
C LYS A 14 3.93 -0.71 -0.51
N SER A 15 3.97 0.52 -0.01
CA SER A 15 4.11 0.72 1.43
C SER A 15 2.85 0.28 2.15
N HIS A 16 2.98 0.07 3.47
CA HIS A 16 1.81 -0.17 4.32
C HIS A 16 0.76 0.94 4.20
N GLU A 17 1.18 2.20 4.02
CA GLU A 17 0.27 3.33 3.88
C GLU A 17 -0.51 3.26 2.57
N SER A 18 0.18 2.99 1.45
CA SER A 18 -0.48 2.80 0.16
C SER A 18 -1.48 1.65 0.21
N CYS A 19 -1.11 0.50 0.78
CA CYS A 19 -2.03 -0.62 0.95
C CYS A 19 -3.26 -0.26 1.79
N PHE A 20 -3.06 0.49 2.88
CA PHE A 20 -4.15 0.93 3.74
C PHE A 20 -5.11 1.89 3.03
N ILE A 21 -4.57 2.85 2.28
CA ILE A 21 -5.34 3.79 1.45
C ILE A 21 -6.08 3.06 0.33
N ASP A 22 -5.39 2.18 -0.39
CA ASP A 22 -5.94 1.41 -1.52
C ASP A 22 -7.16 0.59 -1.07
N SER A 23 -7.12 -0.01 0.13
CA SER A 23 -8.25 -0.76 0.67
C SER A 23 -9.49 0.10 0.91
N PHE A 24 -9.33 1.33 1.39
CA PHE A 24 -10.46 2.26 1.53
C PHE A 24 -11.02 2.73 0.20
N LEU A 25 -10.13 3.05 -0.74
CA LEU A 25 -10.53 3.45 -2.07
C LEU A 25 -11.31 2.32 -2.76
N ALA A 26 -10.84 1.07 -2.62
CA ALA A 26 -11.55 -0.09 -3.15
C ALA A 26 -12.98 -0.20 -2.60
N VAL A 27 -13.17 -0.03 -1.28
CA VAL A 27 -14.51 -0.06 -0.68
C VAL A 27 -15.40 1.07 -1.21
N ILE A 28 -14.86 2.29 -1.34
CA ILE A 28 -15.59 3.42 -1.92
C ILE A 28 -16.02 3.11 -3.36
N LEU A 29 -15.13 2.55 -4.17
CA LEU A 29 -15.40 2.23 -5.58
C LEU A 29 -16.43 1.11 -5.74
N ILE A 30 -16.33 0.06 -4.90
CA ILE A 30 -17.33 -1.02 -4.87
C ILE A 30 -18.70 -0.46 -4.51
N GLN A 31 -18.79 0.31 -3.42
CA GLN A 31 -20.05 0.93 -3.01
C GLN A 31 -20.61 1.87 -4.09
N ALA A 32 -19.75 2.65 -4.74
CA ALA A 32 -20.17 3.55 -5.81
C ALA A 32 -20.77 2.80 -7.02
N ILE A 33 -20.25 1.62 -7.34
CA ILE A 33 -20.83 0.75 -8.38
C ILE A 33 -22.15 0.16 -7.90
N ASP A 34 -22.20 -0.35 -6.67
CA ASP A 34 -23.38 -1.03 -6.12
C ASP A 34 -24.60 -0.11 -6.03
N ILE A 35 -24.42 1.18 -5.71
CA ILE A 35 -25.49 2.18 -5.69
C ILE A 35 -25.76 2.84 -7.05
N GLY A 36 -25.03 2.46 -8.09
CA GLY A 36 -25.16 3.03 -9.43
C GLY A 36 -24.63 4.47 -9.58
N LEU A 37 -23.79 4.94 -8.65
CA LEU A 37 -23.10 6.23 -8.77
C LEU A 37 -22.05 6.21 -9.89
N LEU A 38 -21.41 5.06 -10.08
CA LEU A 38 -20.47 4.77 -11.16
C LEU A 38 -20.92 3.52 -11.92
N SER A 39 -20.76 3.52 -13.24
CA SER A 39 -20.84 2.29 -14.02
C SER A 39 -19.46 1.61 -14.16
N LYS A 40 -19.45 0.33 -14.56
CA LYS A 40 -18.20 -0.39 -14.84
C LYS A 40 -17.44 0.22 -16.02
N GLU A 41 -18.18 0.68 -17.02
CA GLU A 41 -17.64 1.38 -18.19
C GLU A 41 -16.98 2.70 -17.77
N GLU A 42 -17.63 3.46 -16.89
CA GLU A 42 -17.06 4.71 -16.38
C GLU A 42 -15.76 4.46 -15.62
N LEU A 43 -15.69 3.41 -14.79
CA LEU A 43 -14.44 3.03 -14.10
C LEU A 43 -13.33 2.66 -15.08
N HIS A 44 -13.66 2.02 -16.20
CA HIS A 44 -12.66 1.53 -17.16
C HIS A 44 -12.18 2.61 -18.14
N PHE A 45 -13.05 3.54 -18.52
CA PHE A 45 -12.79 4.51 -19.60
C PHE A 45 -12.66 5.97 -19.11
N SER A 46 -12.99 6.28 -17.86
CA SER A 46 -12.81 7.63 -17.32
C SER A 46 -11.39 7.84 -16.79
N ASN A 47 -11.02 9.11 -16.60
CA ASN A 47 -9.84 9.46 -15.82
C ASN A 47 -10.17 9.57 -14.32
N ASP A 48 -9.13 9.53 -13.49
CA ASP A 48 -9.24 9.59 -12.04
C ASP A 48 -9.98 10.84 -11.55
N ASP A 49 -9.76 12.00 -12.19
CA ASP A 49 -10.39 13.27 -11.79
C ASP A 49 -11.91 13.24 -11.92
N LEU A 50 -12.44 12.65 -13.00
CA LEU A 50 -13.88 12.54 -13.22
C LEU A 50 -14.53 11.57 -12.23
N VAL A 51 -13.90 10.41 -12.03
CA VAL A 51 -14.34 9.42 -11.04
C VAL A 51 -14.35 10.03 -9.64
N TRP A 52 -13.27 10.74 -9.28
CA TRP A 52 -13.12 11.34 -7.96
C TRP A 52 -14.11 12.47 -7.70
N LYS A 53 -14.39 13.32 -8.70
CA LYS A 53 -15.42 14.36 -8.60
C LYS A 53 -16.80 13.79 -8.27
N LYS A 54 -17.20 12.71 -8.94
CA LYS A 54 -18.48 12.02 -8.66
C LYS A 54 -18.52 11.46 -7.25
N ILE A 55 -17.45 10.78 -6.84
CA ILE A 55 -17.31 10.21 -5.50
C ILE A 55 -17.42 11.31 -4.43
N ILE A 56 -16.71 12.43 -4.57
CA ILE A 56 -16.75 13.55 -3.61
C ILE A 56 -18.14 14.17 -3.51
N SER A 57 -18.87 14.24 -4.63
CA SER A 57 -20.24 14.79 -4.62
C SER A 57 -21.30 13.85 -4.05
N SER A 58 -20.96 12.60 -3.71
CA SER A 58 -21.93 11.62 -3.22
C SER A 58 -22.37 11.91 -1.78
N ASP A 59 -23.69 11.80 -1.55
CA ASP A 59 -24.28 11.87 -0.22
C ASP A 59 -24.37 10.53 0.51
N ASP A 60 -23.94 9.44 -0.14
CA ASP A 60 -23.93 8.10 0.46
C ASP A 60 -23.11 8.06 1.75
N ILE A 61 -23.73 7.51 2.81
CA ILE A 61 -23.19 7.52 4.17
C ILE A 61 -21.87 6.72 4.25
N LEU A 62 -21.79 5.60 3.53
CA LEU A 62 -20.62 4.73 3.56
C LEU A 62 -19.46 5.38 2.81
N ILE A 63 -19.70 5.95 1.63
CA ILE A 63 -18.71 6.72 0.87
C ILE A 63 -18.18 7.88 1.70
N LYS A 64 -19.06 8.70 2.30
CA LYS A 64 -18.65 9.81 3.18
C LYS A 64 -17.83 9.35 4.39
N LYS A 65 -18.19 8.22 5.00
CA LYS A 65 -17.43 7.62 6.11
C LYS A 65 -15.99 7.33 5.68
N TYR A 66 -15.79 6.62 4.58
CA TYR A 66 -14.45 6.24 4.11
C TYR A 66 -13.64 7.42 3.56
N GLN A 67 -14.29 8.40 2.92
CA GLN A 67 -13.63 9.66 2.56
C GLN A 67 -13.09 10.39 3.78
N ASN A 68 -13.86 10.44 4.87
CA ASN A 68 -13.40 11.06 6.11
C ASN A 68 -12.23 10.27 6.74
N LEU A 69 -12.25 8.94 6.64
CA LEU A 69 -11.11 8.12 7.06
C LEU A 69 -9.85 8.44 6.23
N LEU A 70 -9.96 8.52 4.90
CA LEU A 70 -8.85 8.89 4.02
C LEU A 70 -8.24 10.27 4.36
N LYS A 71 -9.09 11.26 4.66
CA LYS A 71 -8.65 12.61 5.08
C LYS A 71 -7.89 12.58 6.41
N ASN A 72 -8.25 11.66 7.31
CA ASN A 72 -7.67 11.55 8.65
C ASN A 72 -6.72 10.35 8.80
N ARG A 73 -6.20 9.81 7.69
CA ARG A 73 -5.45 8.54 7.69
C ARG A 73 -4.28 8.46 8.70
N ASN A 74 -3.62 9.59 8.94
CA ASN A 74 -2.45 9.68 9.83
C ASN A 74 -2.77 9.38 11.30
N VAL A 75 -4.06 9.42 11.70
CA VAL A 75 -4.49 9.13 13.08
C VAL A 75 -5.26 7.81 13.19
N LEU A 76 -5.36 7.04 12.11
CA LEU A 76 -6.14 5.80 12.08
C LEU A 76 -5.36 4.57 12.51
N TYR A 77 -4.04 4.59 12.32
CA TYR A 77 -3.19 3.47 12.66
C TYR A 77 -1.78 3.93 13.01
N MET A 78 -1.03 3.03 13.64
CA MET A 78 0.42 3.14 13.79
C MET A 78 1.08 1.80 13.49
N LEU A 79 2.38 1.82 13.22
CA LEU A 79 3.16 0.59 13.12
C LEU A 79 3.41 0.03 14.53
N GLY A 80 3.13 -1.25 14.70
CA GLY A 80 3.29 -2.00 15.95
C GLY A 80 4.55 -2.86 15.97
N ASP A 81 4.56 -3.84 16.88
CA ASP A 81 5.54 -4.91 16.89
C ASP A 81 4.93 -6.20 16.31
N ILE A 82 5.78 -7.11 15.83
CA ILE A 82 5.32 -8.40 15.31
C ILE A 82 4.57 -9.22 16.36
N ASN A 83 4.82 -9.01 17.65
CA ASN A 83 4.12 -9.67 18.75
C ASN A 83 2.88 -8.89 19.22
N THR A 84 2.75 -7.62 18.84
CA THR A 84 1.64 -6.74 19.27
C THR A 84 1.10 -5.93 18.08
N HIS A 85 0.16 -6.52 17.35
CA HIS A 85 -0.51 -5.89 16.21
C HIS A 85 -1.95 -6.38 16.09
N ASP A 86 -2.80 -5.60 15.42
CA ASP A 86 -4.18 -6.01 15.09
C ASP A 86 -4.24 -6.78 13.77
N PHE A 87 -3.39 -6.42 12.79
CA PHE A 87 -3.19 -7.18 11.55
C PHE A 87 -1.81 -6.89 10.93
N LEU A 88 -1.46 -7.69 9.92
CA LEU A 88 -0.17 -7.68 9.26
C LEU A 88 -0.35 -7.40 7.77
N ILE A 89 0.17 -6.26 7.29
CA ILE A 89 0.13 -5.93 5.86
C ILE A 89 1.34 -6.55 5.17
N LYS A 90 1.14 -7.58 4.37
CA LYS A 90 2.20 -8.09 3.48
C LYS A 90 2.25 -7.29 2.21
N THR A 91 3.46 -6.91 1.79
CA THR A 91 3.68 -6.10 0.61
C THR A 91 4.54 -6.86 -0.39
N LYS A 92 4.38 -6.57 -1.68
CA LYS A 92 5.17 -7.25 -2.70
C LYS A 92 6.50 -6.53 -2.91
N PHE A 93 7.60 -7.28 -2.86
CA PHE A 93 8.93 -6.76 -3.16
C PHE A 93 9.17 -6.60 -4.66
N TYR A 94 9.52 -5.39 -5.08
CA TYR A 94 9.81 -5.01 -6.47
C TYR A 94 11.25 -4.50 -6.67
N GLY A 95 12.07 -4.53 -5.62
CA GLY A 95 13.46 -4.10 -5.69
C GLY A 95 14.26 -4.84 -6.75
N LYS A 96 15.06 -4.11 -7.53
CA LYS A 96 15.93 -4.67 -8.57
C LYS A 96 17.33 -4.85 -8.05
N ASN A 97 17.95 -5.99 -8.38
CA ASN A 97 19.37 -6.25 -8.16
C ASN A 97 20.07 -6.17 -9.53
N PRO A 98 20.60 -5.00 -9.92
CA PRO A 98 21.14 -4.82 -11.25
C PRO A 98 22.48 -5.55 -11.41
N THR A 99 22.75 -5.97 -12.65
CA THR A 99 24.05 -6.50 -13.05
C THR A 99 25.00 -5.36 -13.41
N ILE A 100 26.25 -5.44 -12.95
CA ILE A 100 27.29 -4.41 -13.13
C ILE A 100 28.53 -5.02 -13.76
N LYS A 101 29.05 -4.33 -14.79
CA LYS A 101 30.29 -4.70 -15.47
C LYS A 101 31.50 -4.33 -14.61
N GLN A 102 32.34 -5.33 -14.34
CA GLN A 102 33.59 -5.21 -13.61
C GLN A 102 34.72 -4.73 -14.53
N LYS A 103 35.85 -4.33 -13.94
CA LYS A 103 37.03 -3.86 -14.70
C LYS A 103 37.61 -4.93 -15.64
N ASP A 104 37.49 -6.20 -15.28
CA ASP A 104 37.92 -7.35 -16.09
C ASP A 104 36.91 -7.71 -17.20
N GLY A 105 35.80 -6.96 -17.32
CA GLY A 105 34.74 -7.20 -18.29
C GLY A 105 33.68 -8.20 -17.83
N SER A 106 33.85 -8.87 -16.69
CA SER A 106 32.85 -9.78 -16.13
C SER A 106 31.59 -9.04 -15.66
N LEU A 107 30.47 -9.73 -15.63
CA LEU A 107 29.20 -9.22 -15.13
C LEU A 107 28.89 -9.84 -13.77
N LYS A 108 28.65 -9.01 -12.75
CA LYS A 108 28.28 -9.45 -11.39
C LYS A 108 27.04 -8.70 -10.92
N LEU A 109 26.25 -9.30 -10.04
CA LEU A 109 25.15 -8.58 -9.40
C LEU A 109 25.70 -7.50 -8.46
N LEU A 110 25.00 -6.37 -8.33
CA LEU A 110 25.40 -5.30 -7.42
C LEU A 110 25.54 -5.82 -5.98
N SER A 111 24.65 -6.72 -5.55
CA SER A 111 24.71 -7.34 -4.22
C SER A 111 25.92 -8.26 -4.00
N GLU A 112 26.62 -8.68 -5.05
CA GLU A 112 27.82 -9.52 -4.92
C GLU A 112 29.10 -8.69 -4.74
N VAL A 113 29.05 -7.41 -5.11
CA VAL A 113 30.22 -6.52 -5.11
C VAL A 113 30.07 -5.34 -4.15
N ASN A 114 28.85 -5.05 -3.71
CA ASN A 114 28.53 -4.02 -2.74
C ASN A 114 27.75 -4.62 -1.56
N GLU A 115 28.44 -4.85 -0.45
CA GLU A 115 27.88 -5.46 0.77
C GLU A 115 26.82 -4.59 1.45
N GLU A 116 26.93 -3.25 1.35
CA GLU A 116 25.90 -2.35 1.87
C GLU A 116 24.58 -2.50 1.11
N PHE A 117 24.65 -2.50 -0.23
CA PHE A 117 23.48 -2.73 -1.07
C PHE A 117 22.87 -4.11 -0.82
N LYS A 118 23.70 -5.15 -0.74
CA LYS A 118 23.24 -6.51 -0.41
C LYS A 118 22.45 -6.56 0.89
N ARG A 119 23.00 -5.96 1.96
CA ARG A 119 22.35 -5.87 3.26
C ARG A 119 21.00 -5.15 3.16
N ASN A 120 20.95 -4.02 2.48
CA ASN A 120 19.71 -3.25 2.30
C ASN A 120 18.68 -4.03 1.46
N PHE A 121 19.11 -4.66 0.37
CA PHE A 121 18.27 -5.46 -0.51
C PHE A 121 17.61 -6.61 0.26
N LEU A 122 18.40 -7.39 1.02
CA LEU A 122 17.89 -8.50 1.82
C LEU A 122 16.98 -8.01 2.96
N LYS A 123 17.34 -6.90 3.62
CA LYS A 123 16.51 -6.30 4.68
C LYS A 123 15.13 -5.90 4.15
N VAL A 124 15.08 -5.15 3.04
CA VAL A 124 13.81 -4.69 2.45
C VAL A 124 12.99 -5.86 1.94
N LYS A 125 13.62 -6.82 1.27
CA LYS A 125 12.93 -8.05 0.83
C LYS A 125 12.31 -8.79 2.01
N LYS A 126 13.10 -9.02 3.08
CA LYS A 126 12.61 -9.67 4.30
C LYS A 126 11.46 -8.89 4.94
N ARG A 127 11.57 -7.55 5.04
CA ARG A 127 10.51 -6.71 5.60
C ARG A 127 9.19 -6.87 4.84
N ASN A 128 9.24 -6.92 3.52
CA ASN A 128 8.05 -7.11 2.69
C ASN A 128 7.45 -8.51 2.84
N ASP A 129 8.30 -9.55 2.94
CA ASP A 129 7.87 -10.94 3.16
C ASP A 129 7.27 -11.14 4.57
N ASP A 130 7.91 -10.58 5.60
CA ASP A 130 7.43 -10.59 6.99
C ASP A 130 6.15 -9.76 7.13
N GLY A 131 6.04 -8.66 6.38
CA GLY A 131 4.95 -7.70 6.46
C GLY A 131 5.14 -6.58 7.50
N TRP A 132 4.16 -5.69 7.53
CA TRP A 132 4.11 -4.51 8.37
C TRP A 132 3.07 -4.72 9.48
N PRO A 133 3.49 -4.83 10.76
CA PRO A 133 2.57 -4.95 11.87
C PRO A 133 1.84 -3.63 12.07
N VAL A 134 0.51 -3.65 12.02
CA VAL A 134 -0.33 -2.46 12.14
C VAL A 134 -1.22 -2.57 13.38
N ILE A 135 -1.24 -1.50 14.17
CA ILE A 135 -2.18 -1.31 15.28
C ILE A 135 -3.18 -0.23 14.87
N ILE A 136 -4.46 -0.54 14.97
CA ILE A 136 -5.54 0.39 14.71
C ILE A 136 -5.76 1.29 15.92
N LEU A 137 -5.92 2.58 15.65
CA LEU A 137 -6.14 3.60 16.66
C LEU A 137 -7.61 4.01 16.73
N GLY A 138 -8.06 4.39 17.93
CA GLY A 138 -9.34 5.06 18.16
C GLY A 138 -10.59 4.29 17.71
N LYS A 139 -11.54 5.00 17.08
CA LYS A 139 -12.90 4.51 16.77
C LYS A 139 -12.98 3.39 15.73
N LEU A 140 -11.92 3.15 14.95
CA LEU A 140 -11.87 2.03 14.00
C LEU A 140 -11.83 0.68 14.71
N ARG A 141 -11.19 0.62 15.89
CA ARG A 141 -11.01 -0.61 16.65
C ARG A 141 -12.33 -1.20 17.16
N THR A 142 -13.37 -0.38 17.28
CA THR A 142 -14.63 -0.76 17.93
C THR A 142 -15.81 -0.96 16.99
N ARG A 143 -15.68 -0.72 15.67
CA ARG A 143 -16.87 -0.60 14.79
C ARG A 143 -16.82 -1.19 13.38
N ASP A 144 -15.68 -1.69 12.86
CA ASP A 144 -15.64 -2.24 11.49
C ASP A 144 -15.08 -3.66 11.44
N GLU A 145 -15.97 -4.66 11.45
CA GLU A 145 -15.61 -6.04 11.10
C GLU A 145 -15.16 -6.15 9.63
N TYR A 146 -15.72 -5.30 8.76
CA TYR A 146 -15.33 -5.19 7.35
C TYR A 146 -13.85 -4.85 7.16
N PHE A 147 -13.24 -4.18 8.14
CA PHE A 147 -11.82 -3.87 8.09
C PHE A 147 -10.97 -5.13 8.17
N LYS A 148 -11.37 -6.07 9.03
CA LYS A 148 -10.65 -7.33 9.19
C LYS A 148 -10.69 -8.11 7.89
N THR A 149 -11.83 -8.18 7.21
CA THR A 149 -11.98 -8.92 5.94
C THR A 149 -11.16 -8.37 4.78
N LEU A 150 -10.66 -7.14 4.84
CA LEU A 150 -9.83 -6.56 3.77
C LEU A 150 -8.36 -7.01 3.82
N PHE A 151 -7.91 -7.58 4.94
CA PHE A 151 -6.50 -7.94 5.18
C PHE A 151 -6.29 -9.41 5.58
N TYR A 152 -7.33 -10.25 5.49
CA TYR A 152 -7.27 -11.71 5.60
C TYR A 152 -7.61 -12.36 4.27
#